data_AF-A0A5N8V890-F1
#
_entry.id   AF-A0A5N8V890-F1
#
_cell.length_a   1.000
_cell.length_b   1.000
_cell.length_c   1.000
_cell.angle_alpha   90.00
_cell.angle_beta   90.00
_cell.angle_gamma   90.00
#
_symmetry.space_group_name_H-M   'P 1'
#
loop_
_entity.id
_entity.type
_entity.pdbx_description
1 polymer ?
#
loop_
_entity_poly.entity_id
_entity_poly.type
_entity_poly.pdbx_seq_one_letter_code
_entity_poly.pdbx_strand_id
1 'polypeptide(L)'
;MNGFLTEVAKKLAERWATLLALPGLLYLAAMTAAYVLGQAHALDTRRLDHQISRWAADQNLKSVGATVLLVVLVLVGSVAVGLVSVVAGRTISLLWTLPGKRWPVRRLASWRRNRSQQAKRDADHPLATPEQIRSAIARADRICLVEADRPTWVGDRLRACRVRVERAYGLDLDAMWPRLWLILPDTTRAEITTARDAFSASARLMAWALLYLPLALWWWPAAPIALVIAASAQVKTRESTNVLADLLESTVDLHARELATRLGQPDPGAPFTPAEGRTLTTLARKSRWDPDSPLAE
;
A
#
# COMPACT_ATOMS: atom_id res chain seq x y z
N MET A 1 -18.17 15.74 29.04
CA MET A 1 -17.95 14.48 28.29
C MET A 1 -18.69 14.42 26.95
N ASN A 2 -19.89 14.99 26.80
CA ASN A 2 -20.60 15.02 25.50
C ASN A 2 -19.86 15.82 24.41
N GLY A 3 -19.23 16.96 24.75
CA GLY A 3 -18.52 17.78 23.77
C GLY A 3 -17.33 17.08 23.08
N PHE A 4 -16.58 16.25 23.82
CA PHE A 4 -15.47 15.48 23.24
C PHE A 4 -15.98 14.40 22.27
N LEU A 5 -17.03 13.67 22.64
CA LEU A 5 -17.64 12.66 21.76
C LEU A 5 -18.24 13.30 20.51
N THR A 6 -18.88 14.46 20.63
CA THR A 6 -19.40 15.22 19.49
C THR A 6 -18.26 15.70 18.58
N GLU A 7 -17.17 16.20 19.13
CA GLU A 7 -16.01 16.66 18.34
C GLU A 7 -15.31 15.49 17.63
N VAL A 8 -15.14 14.36 18.33
CA VAL A 8 -14.61 13.12 17.72
C VAL A 8 -15.53 12.63 16.62
N ALA A 9 -16.86 12.58 16.86
CA ALA A 9 -17.84 12.16 15.87
C ALA A 9 -17.85 13.09 14.65
N LYS A 10 -17.73 14.40 14.86
CA LYS A 10 -17.67 15.41 13.78
C LYS A 10 -16.40 15.24 12.94
N LYS A 11 -15.22 15.14 13.58
CA LYS A 11 -13.96 14.89 12.86
C LYS A 11 -13.98 13.57 12.11
N LEU A 12 -14.58 12.53 12.69
CA LEU A 12 -14.79 11.27 12.00
C LEU A 12 -15.68 11.51 10.78
N ALA A 13 -16.86 12.10 10.95
CA ALA A 13 -17.81 12.35 9.87
C ALA A 13 -17.18 13.15 8.72
N GLU A 14 -16.43 14.21 9.02
CA GLU A 14 -15.68 15.00 8.03
C GLU A 14 -14.63 14.15 7.29
N ARG A 15 -13.90 13.31 8.02
CA ARG A 15 -12.88 12.41 7.44
C ARG A 15 -13.51 11.32 6.57
N TRP A 16 -14.63 10.73 6.99
CA TRP A 16 -15.36 9.74 6.20
C TRP A 16 -16.03 10.37 4.98
N ALA A 17 -16.56 11.58 5.12
CA ALA A 17 -17.15 12.32 4.01
C ALA A 17 -16.10 12.64 2.92
N THR A 18 -14.94 13.15 3.32
CA THR A 18 -13.86 13.48 2.38
C THR A 18 -13.16 12.26 1.78
N LEU A 19 -12.97 11.18 2.55
CA LEU A 19 -12.24 10.00 2.08
C LEU A 19 -13.12 8.98 1.33
N LEU A 20 -14.41 8.86 1.67
CA LEU A 20 -15.31 7.87 1.05
C LEU A 20 -16.41 8.54 0.22
N ALA A 21 -17.15 9.48 0.80
CA ALA A 21 -18.36 10.02 0.16
C ALA A 21 -18.05 10.95 -1.01
N LEU A 22 -16.98 11.74 -0.96
CA LEU A 22 -16.64 12.64 -2.06
C LEU A 22 -16.14 11.85 -3.30
N PRO A 23 -15.17 10.93 -3.20
CA PRO A 23 -14.74 10.12 -4.34
C PRO A 23 -15.85 9.22 -4.87
N GLY A 24 -16.69 8.65 -3.99
CA GLY A 24 -17.85 7.85 -4.38
C GLY A 24 -18.87 8.67 -5.17
N LEU A 25 -19.11 9.93 -4.79
CA LEU A 25 -20.03 10.81 -5.50
C LEU A 25 -19.50 11.15 -6.89
N LEU A 26 -18.21 11.45 -7.01
CA LEU A 26 -17.56 11.68 -8.30
C LEU A 26 -17.62 10.45 -9.21
N TYR A 27 -17.47 9.25 -8.64
CA TYR A 27 -17.61 8.01 -9.37
C TYR A 27 -19.05 7.80 -9.85
N LEU A 28 -20.05 8.01 -8.99
CA LEU A 28 -21.46 7.89 -9.37
C LEU A 28 -21.85 8.93 -10.43
N ALA A 29 -21.33 10.15 -10.36
CA ALA A 29 -21.53 11.17 -11.38
C ALA A 29 -20.92 10.74 -12.72
N ALA A 30 -19.69 10.22 -12.72
CA ALA A 30 -19.04 9.67 -13.91
C ALA A 30 -19.80 8.45 -14.47
N MET A 31 -20.29 7.56 -13.60
CA MET A 31 -21.11 6.42 -13.96
C MET A 31 -22.42 6.83 -14.63
N THR A 32 -23.07 7.86 -14.09
CA THR A 32 -24.31 8.43 -14.65
C THR A 32 -24.03 9.08 -16.01
N ALA A 33 -22.95 9.86 -16.12
CA ALA A 33 -22.54 10.45 -17.39
C ALA A 33 -22.26 9.39 -18.45
N ALA A 34 -21.55 8.31 -18.09
CA ALA A 34 -21.29 7.20 -19.00
C ALA A 34 -22.56 6.48 -19.44
N TYR A 35 -23.51 6.26 -18.51
CA TYR A 35 -24.80 5.64 -18.83
C TYR A 35 -25.64 6.49 -19.79
N VAL A 36 -25.62 7.82 -19.64
CA VAL A 36 -26.42 8.75 -20.46
C VAL A 36 -25.78 9.04 -21.83
N LEU A 37 -24.46 9.22 -21.86
CA LEU A 37 -23.72 9.68 -23.05
C LEU A 37 -23.17 8.53 -23.90
N GLY A 38 -22.76 7.43 -23.26
CA GLY A 38 -22.07 6.31 -23.90
C GLY A 38 -20.80 6.73 -24.66
N GLN A 39 -20.34 5.87 -25.59
CA GLN A 39 -19.12 6.14 -26.36
C GLN A 39 -19.31 7.24 -27.42
N ALA A 40 -20.45 7.22 -28.12
CA ALA A 40 -20.67 8.06 -29.30
C ALA A 40 -20.89 9.55 -28.98
N HIS A 41 -21.48 9.86 -27.81
CA HIS A 41 -21.82 11.24 -27.41
C HIS A 41 -21.08 11.65 -26.14
N ALA A 42 -19.90 11.10 -25.91
CA ALA A 42 -19.19 11.16 -24.64
C ALA A 42 -18.95 12.57 -24.07
N LEU A 43 -18.93 13.61 -24.89
CA LEU A 43 -18.74 15.01 -24.48
C LEU A 43 -19.95 15.91 -24.79
N ASP A 44 -21.10 15.33 -25.13
CA ASP A 44 -22.30 16.11 -25.45
C ASP A 44 -23.01 16.59 -24.18
N THR A 45 -22.66 17.80 -23.74
CA THR A 45 -23.22 18.44 -22.55
C THR A 45 -24.71 18.74 -22.69
N ARG A 46 -25.22 18.96 -23.91
CA ARG A 46 -26.64 19.23 -24.15
C ARG A 46 -27.49 18.00 -23.89
N ARG A 47 -27.00 16.82 -24.27
CA ARG A 47 -27.68 15.55 -24.02
C ARG A 47 -27.78 15.25 -22.52
N LEU A 48 -26.73 15.57 -21.77
CA LEU A 48 -26.73 15.46 -20.32
C LEU A 48 -27.74 16.43 -19.68
N ASP A 49 -27.74 17.70 -20.12
CA ASP A 49 -28.67 18.72 -19.63
C ASP A 49 -30.14 18.39 -19.94
N HIS A 50 -30.42 17.90 -21.15
CA HIS A 50 -31.75 17.41 -21.52
C HIS A 50 -32.19 16.20 -20.71
N GLN A 51 -31.28 15.31 -20.32
CA GLN A 51 -31.61 14.16 -19.47
C GLN A 51 -31.88 14.60 -18.02
N ILE A 52 -31.06 15.50 -17.47
CA ILE A 52 -31.26 16.08 -16.14
C ILE A 52 -32.59 16.84 -16.08
N SER A 53 -32.88 17.67 -17.09
CA SER A 53 -34.13 18.41 -17.20
C SER A 53 -35.34 17.48 -17.30
N ARG A 54 -35.22 16.36 -18.02
CA ARG A 54 -36.29 15.34 -18.08
C ARG A 54 -36.54 14.68 -16.73
N TRP A 55 -35.49 14.33 -15.98
CA TRP A 55 -35.65 13.80 -14.63
C TRP A 55 -36.25 14.85 -13.69
N ALA A 56 -35.81 16.10 -13.74
CA ALA A 56 -36.36 17.17 -12.91
C ALA A 56 -37.84 17.48 -13.23
N ALA A 57 -38.28 17.26 -14.48
CA ALA A 57 -39.66 17.46 -14.89
C ALA A 57 -40.62 16.33 -14.41
N ASP A 58 -40.09 15.17 -14.04
CA ASP A 58 -40.86 14.00 -13.63
C ASP A 58 -41.63 14.29 -12.32
N GLN A 59 -42.95 14.06 -12.33
CA GLN A 59 -43.82 14.42 -11.22
C GLN A 59 -43.51 13.62 -9.95
N ASN A 60 -42.97 12.40 -10.09
CA ASN A 60 -42.55 11.57 -8.97
C ASN A 60 -41.40 12.17 -8.16
N LEU A 61 -40.58 13.04 -8.77
CA LEU A 61 -39.44 13.70 -8.13
C LEU A 61 -39.79 15.08 -7.54
N LYS A 62 -41.01 15.58 -7.75
CA LYS A 62 -41.46 16.88 -7.20
C LYS A 62 -41.89 16.80 -5.73
N SER A 63 -42.12 15.61 -5.20
CA SER A 63 -42.39 15.41 -3.78
C SER A 63 -41.12 15.61 -2.96
N VAL A 64 -41.18 16.41 -1.89
CA VAL A 64 -40.07 16.62 -0.94
C VAL A 64 -39.55 15.27 -0.44
N GLY A 65 -40.43 14.31 -0.16
CA GLY A 65 -40.05 12.98 0.30
C GLY A 65 -39.26 12.20 -0.74
N ALA A 66 -39.60 12.31 -2.03
CA ALA A 66 -38.88 11.64 -3.11
C ALA A 66 -37.48 12.24 -3.33
N THR A 67 -37.35 13.57 -3.27
CA THR A 67 -36.05 14.26 -3.36
C THR A 67 -35.15 13.87 -2.20
N VAL A 68 -35.66 13.87 -0.97
CA VAL A 68 -34.90 13.44 0.21
C VAL A 68 -34.45 11.98 0.06
N LEU A 69 -35.35 11.10 -0.37
CA LEU A 69 -35.02 9.69 -0.60
C LEU A 69 -33.92 9.51 -1.66
N LEU A 70 -33.99 10.26 -2.76
CA LEU A 70 -32.97 10.23 -3.82
C LEU A 70 -31.61 10.72 -3.32
N VAL A 71 -31.57 11.83 -2.57
CA VAL A 71 -30.32 12.34 -1.98
C VAL A 71 -29.73 11.31 -1.01
N VAL A 72 -30.55 10.71 -0.15
CA VAL A 72 -30.11 9.65 0.76
C VAL A 72 -29.58 8.44 -0.03
N LEU A 73 -30.26 8.02 -1.10
CA LEU A 73 -29.82 6.91 -1.94
C LEU A 73 -28.47 7.19 -2.61
N VAL A 74 -28.26 8.41 -3.13
CA VAL A 74 -26.99 8.82 -3.74
C VAL A 74 -25.87 8.85 -2.69
N LEU A 75 -26.13 9.36 -1.49
CA LEU A 75 -25.16 9.38 -0.40
C LEU A 75 -24.80 7.96 0.06
N VAL A 76 -25.80 7.09 0.24
CA VAL A 76 -25.59 5.69 0.60
C VAL A 76 -24.81 4.96 -0.49
N GLY A 77 -25.18 5.14 -1.77
CA GLY A 77 -24.46 4.58 -2.91
C GLY A 77 -23.01 5.05 -2.96
N SER A 78 -22.78 6.34 -2.70
CA SER A 78 -21.44 6.92 -2.67
C SER A 78 -20.57 6.28 -1.57
N VAL A 79 -21.10 6.17 -0.35
CA VAL A 79 -20.40 5.51 0.75
C VAL A 79 -20.14 4.03 0.43
N ALA A 80 -21.10 3.33 -0.18
CA ALA A 80 -20.94 1.94 -0.57
C ALA A 80 -19.81 1.74 -1.58
N VAL A 81 -19.73 2.57 -2.62
CA VAL A 81 -18.60 2.55 -3.58
C VAL A 81 -17.28 2.90 -2.88
N GLY A 82 -17.30 3.87 -1.97
CA GLY A 82 -16.16 4.20 -1.12
C GLY A 82 -15.65 2.98 -0.33
N LEU A 83 -16.54 2.20 0.28
CA LEU A 83 -16.18 0.97 1.00
C LEU A 83 -15.62 -0.10 0.07
N VAL A 84 -16.20 -0.28 -1.12
CA VAL A 84 -15.67 -1.19 -2.15
C VAL A 84 -14.23 -0.79 -2.49
N SER A 85 -13.94 0.51 -2.64
CA SER A 85 -12.57 0.99 -2.91
C SER A 85 -11.60 0.67 -1.77
N VAL A 86 -12.04 0.72 -0.51
CA VAL A 86 -11.23 0.37 0.67
C VAL A 86 -10.90 -1.11 0.67
N VAL A 87 -11.89 -1.97 0.45
CA VAL A 87 -11.70 -3.43 0.38
C VAL A 87 -10.79 -3.80 -0.79
N ALA A 88 -11.03 -3.22 -1.97
CA ALA A 88 -10.20 -3.40 -3.14
C ALA A 88 -8.75 -2.93 -2.90
N GLY A 89 -8.56 -1.77 -2.26
CA GLY A 89 -7.23 -1.27 -1.88
C GLY A 89 -6.48 -2.21 -0.93
N ARG A 90 -7.19 -2.84 0.01
CA ARG A 90 -6.60 -3.88 0.88
C ARG A 90 -6.22 -5.13 0.09
N THR A 91 -7.08 -5.59 -0.81
CA THR A 91 -6.79 -6.74 -1.68
C THR A 91 -5.59 -6.45 -2.58
N ILE A 92 -5.49 -5.25 -3.16
CA ILE A 92 -4.33 -4.81 -3.95
C ILE A 92 -3.05 -4.83 -3.11
N SER A 93 -3.10 -4.30 -1.89
CA SER A 93 -1.96 -4.33 -0.95
C SER A 93 -1.52 -5.76 -0.62
N LEU A 94 -2.47 -6.67 -0.44
CA LEU A 94 -2.20 -8.09 -0.24
C LEU A 94 -1.58 -8.71 -1.49
N LEU A 95 -2.16 -8.48 -2.67
CA LEU A 95 -1.65 -8.97 -3.96
C LEU A 95 -0.21 -8.49 -4.22
N TRP A 96 0.11 -7.24 -3.90
CA TRP A 96 1.47 -6.71 -4.00
C TRP A 96 2.46 -7.46 -3.11
N THR A 97 2.01 -7.89 -1.93
CA THR A 97 2.82 -8.59 -0.94
C THR A 97 2.68 -10.11 -1.01
N LEU A 98 1.96 -10.70 -1.96
CA LEU A 98 1.89 -12.16 -2.05
C LEU A 98 3.26 -12.77 -2.41
N PRO A 99 3.66 -13.89 -1.79
CA PRO A 99 4.86 -14.61 -2.17
C PRO A 99 4.74 -15.12 -3.62
N GLY A 100 5.80 -14.97 -4.43
CA GLY A 100 5.84 -15.38 -5.84
C GLY A 100 5.84 -16.90 -6.06
N LYS A 101 5.42 -17.70 -5.09
CA LYS A 101 5.49 -19.17 -5.14
C LYS A 101 4.35 -19.81 -5.94
N ARG A 102 3.20 -19.12 -6.07
CA ARG A 102 2.01 -19.64 -6.77
C ARG A 102 2.01 -19.27 -8.27
N TRP A 103 1.51 -20.15 -9.11
CA TRP A 103 1.22 -19.83 -10.52
C TRP A 103 -0.02 -18.91 -10.59
N PRO A 104 -0.08 -17.87 -11.44
CA PRO A 104 0.88 -17.41 -12.47
C PRO A 104 1.96 -16.44 -11.96
N VAL A 105 1.85 -16.01 -10.70
CA VAL A 105 2.74 -15.03 -10.03
C VAL A 105 4.22 -15.42 -10.10
N ARG A 106 4.50 -16.73 -10.05
CA ARG A 106 5.83 -17.32 -10.20
C ARG A 106 6.52 -16.93 -11.50
N ARG A 107 5.79 -16.86 -12.61
CA ARG A 107 6.37 -16.51 -13.92
C ARG A 107 6.82 -15.06 -13.97
N LEU A 108 6.05 -14.16 -13.34
CA LEU A 108 6.41 -12.75 -13.20
C LEU A 108 7.62 -12.58 -12.27
N ALA A 109 7.62 -13.26 -11.13
CA ALA A 109 8.75 -13.23 -10.20
C ALA A 109 10.03 -13.79 -10.84
N SER A 110 9.96 -14.91 -11.56
CA SER A 110 11.11 -15.49 -12.26
C SER A 110 11.61 -14.61 -13.41
N TRP A 111 10.70 -13.99 -14.18
CA TRP A 111 11.08 -13.06 -15.23
C TRP A 111 11.82 -11.83 -14.66
N ARG A 112 11.31 -11.26 -13.57
CA ARG A 112 11.98 -10.14 -12.88
C ARG A 112 13.32 -10.57 -12.26
N ARG A 113 13.41 -11.77 -11.71
CA ARG A 113 14.65 -12.35 -11.17
C ARG A 113 15.70 -12.49 -12.26
N ASN A 114 15.35 -13.07 -13.40
CA ASN A 114 16.27 -13.21 -14.53
C ASN A 114 16.76 -11.84 -15.03
N ARG A 115 15.87 -10.85 -15.12
CA ARG A 115 16.23 -9.48 -15.53
C ARG A 115 17.16 -8.79 -14.52
N SER A 116 16.94 -9.00 -13.22
CA SER A 116 17.82 -8.49 -12.15
C SER A 116 19.18 -9.19 -12.16
N GLN A 117 19.21 -10.52 -12.33
CA GLN A 117 20.45 -11.29 -12.43
C GLN A 117 21.26 -10.87 -13.66
N GLN A 118 20.62 -10.59 -14.80
CA GLN A 118 21.32 -10.07 -15.96
C GLN A 118 21.98 -8.73 -15.65
N ALA A 119 21.26 -7.78 -15.03
CA ALA A 119 21.83 -6.49 -14.65
C ALA A 119 23.00 -6.61 -13.65
N LYS A 120 22.95 -7.59 -12.74
CA LYS A 120 24.06 -7.88 -11.80
C LYS A 120 25.26 -8.51 -12.50
N ARG A 121 25.04 -9.43 -13.44
CA ARG A 121 26.12 -10.01 -14.28
C ARG A 121 26.84 -8.93 -15.09
N ASP A 122 26.10 -7.93 -15.59
CA ASP A 122 26.70 -6.80 -16.30
C ASP A 122 27.56 -5.93 -15.35
N ALA A 123 27.24 -5.88 -14.05
CA ALA A 123 28.03 -5.17 -13.03
C ALA A 123 29.27 -5.96 -12.60
N ASP A 124 29.16 -7.30 -12.51
CA ASP A 124 30.25 -8.20 -12.14
C ASP A 124 31.20 -8.51 -13.32
N HIS A 125 31.00 -7.84 -14.47
CA HIS A 125 31.82 -8.06 -15.64
C HIS A 125 33.27 -7.59 -15.39
N PRO A 126 34.29 -8.45 -15.59
CA PRO A 126 35.67 -8.18 -15.17
C PRO A 126 36.35 -7.00 -15.88
N LEU A 127 35.78 -6.54 -17.00
CA LEU A 127 36.26 -5.38 -17.78
C LEU A 127 35.40 -4.12 -17.60
N ALA A 128 34.44 -4.10 -16.67
CA ALA A 128 33.56 -2.96 -16.48
C ALA A 128 34.27 -1.79 -15.78
N THR A 129 34.07 -0.57 -16.27
CA THR A 129 34.58 0.64 -15.61
C THR A 129 33.79 0.93 -14.33
N PRO A 130 34.37 1.65 -13.34
CA PRO A 130 33.66 2.02 -12.11
C PRO A 130 32.32 2.74 -12.35
N GLU A 131 32.22 3.52 -13.42
CA GLU A 131 30.97 4.19 -13.80
C GLU A 131 29.95 3.21 -14.39
N GLN A 132 30.38 2.26 -15.22
CA GLN A 132 29.53 1.19 -15.73
C GLN A 132 29.01 0.31 -14.59
N ILE A 133 29.87 -0.05 -13.63
CA ILE A 133 29.50 -0.78 -12.42
C ILE A 133 28.44 -0.02 -11.63
N ARG A 134 28.67 1.27 -11.32
CA ARG A 134 27.68 2.12 -10.62
C ARG A 134 26.34 2.19 -11.37
N SER A 135 26.38 2.34 -12.69
CA SER A 135 25.17 2.38 -13.52
C SER A 135 24.42 1.04 -13.51
N ALA A 136 25.15 -0.09 -13.53
CA ALA A 136 24.61 -1.43 -13.53
C ALA A 136 24.00 -1.78 -12.16
N ILE A 137 24.66 -1.39 -11.06
CA ILE A 137 24.13 -1.46 -9.70
C ILE A 137 22.84 -0.64 -9.61
N ALA A 138 22.85 0.63 -10.05
CA ALA A 138 21.65 1.47 -10.04
C ALA A 138 20.50 0.88 -10.90
N ARG A 139 20.81 0.25 -12.03
CA ARG A 139 19.82 -0.48 -12.85
C ARG A 139 19.27 -1.71 -12.12
N ALA A 140 20.13 -2.48 -11.45
CA ALA A 140 19.73 -3.64 -10.67
C ALA A 140 18.85 -3.23 -9.48
N ASP A 141 19.24 -2.18 -8.75
CA ASP A 141 18.52 -1.63 -7.60
C ASP A 141 17.12 -1.10 -7.97
N ARG A 142 16.99 -0.50 -9.17
CA ARG A 142 15.67 -0.11 -9.73
C ARG A 142 14.74 -1.30 -9.91
N ILE A 143 15.27 -2.51 -10.13
CA ILE A 143 14.47 -3.72 -10.33
C ILE A 143 14.23 -4.41 -8.97
N CYS A 144 15.29 -4.61 -8.19
CA CYS A 144 15.26 -5.32 -6.91
C CYS A 144 16.59 -5.13 -6.14
N LEU A 145 16.51 -4.64 -4.89
CA LEU A 145 17.68 -4.51 -3.99
C LEU A 145 18.22 -5.89 -3.56
N VAL A 146 17.32 -6.79 -3.17
CA VAL A 146 17.60 -8.20 -2.87
C VAL A 146 17.01 -9.05 -3.99
N GLU A 147 17.57 -10.23 -4.28
CA GLU A 147 17.09 -11.10 -5.36
C GLU A 147 15.55 -11.24 -5.39
N ALA A 148 14.96 -11.02 -6.57
CA ALA A 148 13.51 -10.91 -6.75
C ALA A 148 12.79 -12.24 -6.47
N ASP A 149 11.78 -12.18 -5.61
CA ASP A 149 10.98 -13.35 -5.17
C ASP A 149 9.47 -13.03 -5.13
N ARG A 150 9.11 -11.75 -5.29
CA ARG A 150 7.72 -11.26 -5.30
C ARG A 150 7.37 -10.76 -6.72
N PRO A 151 6.09 -10.79 -7.12
CA PRO A 151 5.67 -10.33 -8.44
C PRO A 151 5.83 -8.83 -8.63
N THR A 152 5.74 -8.06 -7.54
CA THR A 152 5.76 -6.59 -7.60
C THR A 152 7.01 -6.03 -6.93
N TRP A 153 7.47 -4.88 -7.44
CA TRP A 153 8.57 -4.13 -6.85
C TRP A 153 8.29 -3.77 -5.39
N VAL A 154 7.03 -3.46 -5.06
CA VAL A 154 6.58 -3.15 -3.69
C VAL A 154 6.83 -4.31 -2.74
N GLY A 155 6.37 -5.51 -3.11
CA GLY A 155 6.57 -6.72 -2.31
C GLY A 155 8.05 -7.04 -2.13
N ASP A 156 8.85 -6.89 -3.19
CA ASP A 156 10.28 -7.11 -3.12
C ASP A 156 11.01 -6.07 -2.27
N ARG A 157 10.64 -4.79 -2.33
CA ARG A 157 11.25 -3.73 -1.54
C ARG A 157 11.02 -3.95 -0.04
N LEU A 158 9.80 -4.33 0.35
CA LEU A 158 9.47 -4.68 1.73
C LEU A 158 10.18 -5.97 2.18
N ARG A 159 10.31 -6.96 1.29
CA ARG A 159 11.10 -8.17 1.55
C ARG A 159 12.59 -7.84 1.70
N ALA A 160 13.11 -6.93 0.89
CA ALA A 160 14.50 -6.51 0.95
C ALA A 160 14.84 -5.91 2.32
N CYS A 161 13.97 -5.06 2.87
CA CYS A 161 14.09 -4.55 4.24
C CYS A 161 14.23 -5.69 5.25
N ARG A 162 13.32 -6.68 5.22
CA ARG A 162 13.38 -7.85 6.09
C ARG A 162 14.68 -8.64 5.96
N VAL A 163 15.11 -8.92 4.74
CA VAL A 163 16.33 -9.70 4.47
C VAL A 163 17.59 -8.92 4.88
N ARG A 164 17.61 -7.59 4.69
CA ARG A 164 18.73 -6.75 5.11
C ARG A 164 18.84 -6.71 6.63
N VAL A 165 17.72 -6.55 7.33
CA VAL A 165 17.66 -6.62 8.80
C VAL A 165 18.13 -7.98 9.29
N GLU A 166 17.64 -9.07 8.71
CA GLU A 166 18.05 -10.43 9.08
C GLU A 166 19.56 -10.68 8.82
N ARG A 167 20.12 -10.16 7.72
CA ARG A 167 21.54 -10.32 7.41
C ARG A 167 22.45 -9.44 8.26
N ALA A 168 22.04 -8.19 8.52
CA ALA A 168 22.85 -7.23 9.27
C ALA A 168 22.81 -7.51 10.78
N TYR A 169 21.65 -7.90 11.30
CA TYR A 169 21.41 -8.04 12.73
C TYR A 169 21.13 -9.49 13.15
N GLY A 170 20.91 -10.45 12.24
CA GLY A 170 20.47 -11.80 12.62
C GLY A 170 19.04 -11.84 13.21
N LEU A 171 18.31 -10.73 13.13
CA LEU A 171 16.98 -10.56 13.69
C LEU A 171 15.91 -10.90 12.65
N ASP A 172 15.01 -11.83 12.97
CA ASP A 172 13.77 -11.99 12.21
C ASP A 172 12.79 -10.89 12.59
N LEU A 173 12.63 -9.94 11.66
CA LEU A 173 11.75 -8.80 11.84
C LEU A 173 10.31 -9.21 12.17
N ASP A 174 9.78 -10.31 11.61
CA ASP A 174 8.39 -10.72 11.86
C ASP A 174 8.18 -11.14 13.33
N ALA A 175 9.15 -11.84 13.91
CA ALA A 175 9.09 -12.30 15.30
C ALA A 175 9.39 -11.17 16.30
N MET A 176 10.27 -10.24 15.91
CA MET A 176 10.73 -9.13 16.74
C MET A 176 9.77 -7.94 16.75
N TRP A 177 9.06 -7.71 15.65
CA TRP A 177 8.27 -6.48 15.45
C TRP A 177 7.32 -6.14 16.60
N PRO A 178 6.52 -7.07 17.16
CA PRO A 178 5.63 -6.75 18.27
C PRO A 178 6.36 -6.26 19.52
N ARG A 179 7.58 -6.76 19.77
CA ARG A 179 8.40 -6.39 20.93
C ARG A 179 9.10 -5.06 20.70
N LEU A 180 9.64 -4.86 19.50
CA LEU A 180 10.16 -3.56 19.07
C LEU A 180 9.10 -2.49 19.24
N TRP A 181 7.89 -2.70 18.72
CA TRP A 181 6.79 -1.73 18.78
C TRP A 181 6.47 -1.22 20.19
N LEU A 182 6.60 -2.08 21.21
CA LEU A 182 6.33 -1.73 22.61
C LEU A 182 7.41 -0.86 23.24
N ILE A 183 8.64 -0.90 22.74
CA ILE A 183 9.74 -0.08 23.26
C ILE A 183 9.91 1.23 22.49
N LEU A 184 9.32 1.34 21.29
CA LEU A 184 9.46 2.54 20.46
C LEU A 184 8.89 3.80 21.16
N PRO A 185 9.53 4.97 20.96
CA PRO A 185 8.93 6.26 21.29
C PRO A 185 7.62 6.49 20.52
N ASP A 186 6.70 7.28 21.11
CA ASP A 186 5.43 7.65 20.47
C ASP A 186 5.64 8.37 19.13
N THR A 187 6.67 9.21 19.05
CA THR A 187 7.04 9.92 17.81
C THR A 187 7.41 8.95 16.70
N THR A 188 8.27 7.97 16.97
CA THR A 188 8.65 6.92 16.01
C THR A 188 7.44 6.08 15.57
N ARG A 189 6.56 5.69 16.51
CA ARG A 189 5.31 4.98 16.18
C ARG A 189 4.41 5.82 15.27
N ALA A 190 4.31 7.12 15.51
CA ALA A 190 3.50 8.03 14.70
C ALA A 190 4.04 8.16 13.27
N GLU A 191 5.36 8.28 13.09
CA GLU A 191 6.01 8.34 11.77
C GLU A 191 5.78 7.04 10.97
N ILE A 192 5.96 5.88 11.60
CA ILE A 192 5.73 4.57 10.95
C ILE A 192 4.25 4.39 10.59
N THR A 193 3.34 4.80 11.47
CA THR A 193 1.90 4.77 11.21
C THR A 193 1.54 5.68 10.04
N THR A 194 2.12 6.87 9.98
CA THR A 194 1.92 7.83 8.89
C THR A 194 2.41 7.27 7.56
N ALA A 195 3.61 6.67 7.52
CA ALA A 195 4.13 6.02 6.32
C ALA A 195 3.27 4.82 5.90
N ARG A 196 2.76 4.04 6.85
CA ARG A 196 1.85 2.91 6.59
C ARG A 196 0.49 3.37 6.05
N ASP A 197 -0.03 4.48 6.55
CA ASP A 197 -1.27 5.09 6.09
C ASP A 197 -1.11 5.67 4.67
N ALA A 198 0.02 6.30 4.37
CA ALA A 198 0.35 6.77 3.02
C ALA A 198 0.42 5.62 2.01
N PHE A 199 1.05 4.50 2.39
CA PHE A 199 1.06 3.28 1.58
C PHE A 199 -0.37 2.76 1.34
N SER A 200 -1.18 2.65 2.39
CA SER A 200 -2.57 2.19 2.30
C SER A 200 -3.43 3.13 1.45
N ALA A 201 -3.19 4.45 1.52
CA ALA A 201 -3.84 5.45 0.68
C ALA A 201 -3.47 5.29 -0.80
N SER A 202 -2.21 5.00 -1.12
CA SER A 202 -1.78 4.76 -2.50
C SER A 202 -2.43 3.51 -3.12
N ALA A 203 -2.63 2.45 -2.32
CA ALA A 203 -3.35 1.26 -2.76
C ALA A 203 -4.85 1.52 -3.00
N ARG A 204 -5.49 2.36 -2.16
CA ARG A 204 -6.87 2.83 -2.41
C ARG A 204 -6.96 3.66 -3.69
N LEU A 205 -5.97 4.50 -3.97
CA LEU A 205 -5.92 5.27 -5.22
C LEU A 205 -5.83 4.34 -6.45
N MET A 206 -5.04 3.27 -6.36
CA MET A 206 -5.02 2.22 -7.40
C MET A 206 -6.37 1.52 -7.54
N ALA A 207 -7.08 1.27 -6.44
CA ALA A 207 -8.42 0.69 -6.49
C ALA A 207 -9.41 1.58 -7.26
N TRP A 208 -9.35 2.91 -7.06
CA TRP A 208 -10.14 3.84 -7.85
C TRP A 208 -9.82 3.75 -9.33
N ALA A 209 -8.55 3.70 -9.73
CA ALA A 209 -8.18 3.53 -11.13
C ALA A 209 -8.82 2.26 -11.74
N LEU A 210 -8.82 1.15 -10.99
CA LEU A 210 -9.48 -0.09 -11.44
C LEU A 210 -11.00 0.04 -11.54
N LEU A 211 -11.65 0.81 -10.66
CA LEU A 211 -13.10 1.06 -10.75
C LEU A 211 -13.48 1.90 -11.97
N TYR A 212 -12.61 2.82 -12.40
CA TYR A 212 -12.81 3.63 -13.61
C TYR A 212 -12.51 2.88 -14.92
N LEU A 213 -11.77 1.75 -14.89
CA LEU A 213 -11.43 0.99 -16.10
C LEU A 213 -12.66 0.41 -16.84
N PRO A 214 -13.60 -0.28 -16.18
CA PRO A 214 -14.83 -0.73 -16.85
C PRO A 214 -15.63 0.44 -17.43
N LEU A 215 -15.61 1.59 -16.74
CA LEU A 215 -16.30 2.79 -17.20
C LEU A 215 -15.72 3.31 -18.51
N ALA A 216 -14.40 3.23 -18.69
CA ALA A 216 -13.70 3.60 -19.92
C ALA A 216 -14.14 2.78 -21.15
N LEU A 217 -14.60 1.54 -20.94
CA LEU A 217 -15.13 0.69 -22.01
C LEU A 217 -16.49 1.17 -22.54
N TRP A 218 -17.24 1.94 -21.73
CA TRP A 218 -18.53 2.51 -22.12
C TRP A 218 -18.48 4.03 -22.37
N TRP A 219 -17.51 4.73 -21.80
CA TRP A 219 -17.35 6.17 -21.90
C TRP A 219 -15.86 6.54 -21.88
N TRP A 220 -15.29 6.77 -23.07
CA TRP A 220 -13.84 6.97 -23.22
C TRP A 220 -13.20 8.07 -22.35
N PRO A 221 -13.88 9.16 -21.91
CA PRO A 221 -13.28 10.14 -20.99
C PRO A 221 -12.90 9.56 -19.62
N ALA A 222 -13.48 8.42 -19.22
CA ALA A 222 -13.02 7.70 -18.04
C ALA A 222 -11.61 7.08 -18.22
N ALA A 223 -11.16 6.86 -19.46
CA ALA A 223 -9.83 6.32 -19.75
C ALA A 223 -8.68 7.24 -19.30
N PRO A 224 -8.62 8.53 -19.70
CA PRO A 224 -7.58 9.43 -19.19
C PRO A 224 -7.68 9.64 -17.67
N ILE A 225 -8.89 9.66 -17.09
CA ILE A 225 -9.08 9.71 -15.64
C ILE A 225 -8.44 8.49 -14.95
N ALA A 226 -8.77 7.28 -15.42
CA ALA A 226 -8.19 6.04 -14.89
C ALA A 226 -6.66 6.02 -15.03
N LEU A 227 -6.13 6.49 -16.16
CA LEU A 227 -4.69 6.54 -16.43
C LEU A 227 -3.96 7.51 -15.49
N VAL A 228 -4.49 8.72 -15.28
CA VAL A 228 -3.89 9.72 -14.38
C VAL A 228 -3.91 9.22 -12.93
N ILE A 229 -5.03 8.64 -12.49
CA ILE A 229 -5.15 8.05 -11.15
C ILE A 229 -4.16 6.89 -10.99
N ALA A 230 -4.05 6.00 -11.99
CA ALA A 230 -3.12 4.87 -11.97
C ALA A 230 -1.67 5.35 -11.92
N ALA A 231 -1.27 6.32 -12.74
CA ALA A 231 0.08 6.88 -12.77
C ALA A 231 0.44 7.52 -11.42
N SER A 232 -0.46 8.34 -10.87
CA SER A 232 -0.30 8.95 -9.54
C SER A 232 -0.19 7.90 -8.43
N ALA A 233 -1.02 6.86 -8.48
CA ALA A 233 -0.96 5.75 -7.54
C ALA A 233 0.37 5.00 -7.63
N GLN A 234 0.89 4.74 -8.84
CA GLN A 234 2.20 4.08 -9.01
C GLN A 234 3.34 4.89 -8.40
N VAL A 235 3.40 6.20 -8.64
CA VAL A 235 4.43 7.07 -8.07
C VAL A 235 4.33 7.09 -6.55
N LYS A 236 3.13 7.36 -6.01
CA LYS A 236 2.90 7.42 -4.55
C LYS A 236 3.17 6.08 -3.86
N THR A 237 2.84 4.96 -4.50
CA THR A 237 3.11 3.63 -3.94
C THR A 237 4.62 3.40 -3.81
N ARG A 238 5.41 3.79 -4.82
CA ARG A 238 6.86 3.65 -4.78
C ARG A 238 7.50 4.48 -3.68
N GLU A 239 7.11 5.75 -3.61
CA GLU A 239 7.60 6.69 -2.60
C GLU A 239 7.25 6.22 -1.18
N SER A 240 5.98 5.96 -0.90
CA SER A 240 5.53 5.48 0.42
C SER A 240 6.15 4.15 0.83
N THR A 241 6.38 3.23 -0.13
CA THR A 241 7.06 1.96 0.17
C THR A 241 8.53 2.18 0.54
N ASN A 242 9.23 3.08 -0.13
CA ASN A 242 10.62 3.41 0.22
C ASN A 242 10.70 4.03 1.61
N VAL A 243 9.90 5.08 1.87
CA VAL A 243 9.86 5.76 3.17
C VAL A 243 9.53 4.76 4.28
N LEU A 244 8.52 3.92 4.08
CA LEU A 244 8.16 2.91 5.07
C LEU A 244 9.31 1.91 5.30
N ALA A 245 9.95 1.43 4.24
CA ALA A 245 11.04 0.48 4.38
C ALA A 245 12.28 1.09 5.04
N ASP A 246 12.62 2.34 4.72
CA ASP A 246 13.75 3.05 5.34
C ASP A 246 13.48 3.34 6.82
N LEU A 247 12.27 3.78 7.17
CA LEU A 247 11.88 3.96 8.57
C LEU A 247 11.93 2.64 9.36
N LEU A 248 11.48 1.53 8.76
CA LEU A 248 11.57 0.21 9.39
C LEU A 248 13.02 -0.23 9.62
N GLU A 249 13.89 -0.04 8.62
CA GLU A 249 15.34 -0.32 8.76
C GLU A 249 15.95 0.56 9.86
N SER A 250 15.80 1.89 9.79
CA SER A 250 16.34 2.82 10.79
C SER A 250 15.79 2.58 12.20
N THR A 251 14.54 2.13 12.32
CA THR A 251 13.96 1.78 13.63
C THR A 251 14.69 0.60 14.25
N VAL A 252 15.03 -0.42 13.45
CA VAL A 252 15.83 -1.55 13.93
C VAL A 252 17.26 -1.09 14.24
N ASP A 253 17.87 -0.30 13.36
CA ASP A 253 19.24 0.19 13.55
C ASP A 253 19.40 0.95 14.89
N LEU A 254 18.39 1.73 15.27
CA LEU A 254 18.41 2.55 16.49
C LEU A 254 17.97 1.79 17.74
N HIS A 255 16.99 0.88 17.64
CA HIS A 255 16.36 0.25 18.82
C HIS A 255 16.66 -1.25 18.99
N ALA A 256 17.40 -1.90 18.08
CA ALA A 256 17.77 -3.32 18.23
C ALA A 256 18.60 -3.58 19.49
N ARG A 257 19.59 -2.73 19.77
CA ARG A 257 20.43 -2.85 20.98
C ARG A 257 19.62 -2.61 22.24
N GLU A 258 18.76 -1.59 22.25
CA GLU A 258 17.89 -1.30 23.39
C GLU A 258 16.97 -2.50 23.71
N LEU A 259 16.41 -3.13 22.68
CA LEU A 259 15.63 -4.34 22.84
C LEU A 259 16.45 -5.48 23.45
N ALA A 260 17.68 -5.68 22.97
CA ALA A 260 18.58 -6.70 23.48
C ALA A 260 18.88 -6.51 24.97
N THR A 261 19.21 -5.28 25.38
CA THR A 261 19.47 -4.93 26.78
C THR A 261 18.24 -5.21 27.66
N ARG A 262 17.04 -4.82 27.22
CA ARG A 262 15.79 -5.08 27.97
C ARG A 262 15.44 -6.57 28.07
N LEU A 263 15.94 -7.40 27.14
CA LEU A 263 15.79 -8.85 27.16
C LEU A 263 16.93 -9.59 27.90
N GLY A 264 17.82 -8.85 28.58
CA GLY A 264 18.85 -9.42 29.44
C GLY A 264 20.17 -9.75 28.75
N GLN A 265 20.41 -9.28 27.52
CA GLN A 265 21.72 -9.42 26.86
C GLN A 265 22.68 -8.33 27.40
N PRO A 266 23.83 -8.67 28.01
CA PRO A 266 24.43 -7.84 29.06
C PRO A 266 25.40 -6.75 28.61
N ASP A 267 25.72 -6.61 27.31
CA ASP A 267 26.79 -5.71 26.87
C ASP A 267 26.26 -4.44 26.18
N PRO A 268 26.05 -3.33 26.94
CA PRO A 268 25.63 -2.05 26.39
C PRO A 268 26.73 -1.31 25.62
N GLY A 269 27.99 -1.78 25.64
CA GLY A 269 29.13 -1.13 24.99
C GLY A 269 29.59 -1.77 23.67
N ALA A 270 29.25 -3.05 23.44
CA ALA A 270 29.64 -3.76 22.23
C ALA A 270 28.69 -3.47 21.03
N PRO A 271 29.19 -3.50 19.78
CA PRO A 271 28.34 -3.44 18.59
C PRO A 271 27.40 -4.64 18.54
N PHE A 272 26.14 -4.44 18.11
CA PHE A 272 25.14 -5.51 18.02
C PHE A 272 25.56 -6.56 17.00
N THR A 273 25.78 -7.78 17.48
CA THR A 273 26.28 -8.86 16.62
C THR A 273 25.12 -9.66 15.99
N PRO A 274 25.28 -10.18 14.76
CA PRO A 274 24.30 -11.08 14.16
C PRO A 274 24.02 -12.35 14.98
N ALA A 275 24.97 -12.77 15.84
CA ALA A 275 24.79 -13.92 16.70
C ALA A 275 23.77 -13.62 17.82
N GLU A 276 23.89 -12.46 18.47
CA GLU A 276 22.94 -12.00 19.48
C GLU A 276 21.51 -11.91 18.93
N GLY A 277 21.35 -11.37 17.72
CA GLY A 277 20.04 -11.29 17.09
C GLY A 277 19.41 -12.64 16.75
N ARG A 278 20.22 -13.64 16.41
CA ARG A 278 19.70 -15.01 16.21
C ARG A 278 19.18 -15.59 17.52
N THR A 279 19.93 -15.44 18.62
CA THR A 279 19.48 -15.88 19.94
C THR A 279 18.18 -15.20 20.36
N LEU A 280 18.08 -13.88 20.17
CA LEU A 280 16.85 -13.12 20.46
C LEU A 280 15.68 -13.59 19.59
N THR A 281 15.94 -13.90 18.31
CA THR A 281 14.94 -14.43 17.38
C THR A 281 14.40 -15.77 17.85
N THR A 282 15.28 -16.69 18.26
CA THR A 282 14.90 -18.01 18.80
C THR A 282 14.05 -17.88 20.06
N LEU A 283 14.49 -17.07 21.03
CA LEU A 283 13.74 -16.78 22.26
C LEU A 283 12.34 -16.22 21.97
N ALA A 284 12.24 -15.37 20.94
CA ALA A 284 11.01 -14.67 20.64
C ALA A 284 10.02 -15.46 19.79
N ARG A 285 10.51 -16.28 18.87
CA ARG A 285 9.70 -17.22 18.10
C ARG A 285 9.01 -18.23 19.01
N LYS A 286 9.60 -18.52 20.19
CA LYS A 286 9.07 -19.51 21.13
C LYS A 286 8.73 -20.82 20.41
N SER A 287 9.55 -21.19 19.43
CA SER A 287 9.31 -22.36 18.60
C SER A 287 9.81 -23.59 19.34
N ARG A 288 8.97 -24.61 19.51
CA ARG A 288 9.39 -25.90 20.08
C ARG A 288 10.41 -26.66 19.21
N TRP A 289 10.52 -26.28 17.94
CA TRP A 289 11.32 -26.99 16.94
C TRP A 289 12.69 -26.36 16.67
N ASP A 290 13.01 -25.28 17.38
CA ASP A 290 14.31 -24.62 17.25
C ASP A 290 15.24 -25.24 18.32
N PRO A 291 16.38 -25.85 17.95
CA PRO A 291 17.23 -26.58 18.89
C PRO A 291 17.76 -25.72 20.04
N ASP A 292 17.84 -24.40 19.84
CA ASP A 292 18.29 -23.44 20.87
C ASP A 292 17.12 -22.82 21.66
N SER A 293 15.89 -23.34 21.51
CA SER A 293 14.70 -22.83 22.17
C SER A 293 14.53 -23.39 23.58
N PRO A 294 14.14 -22.57 24.57
CA PRO A 294 13.78 -23.05 25.91
C PRO A 294 12.50 -23.90 25.92
N LEU A 295 11.83 -24.07 24.77
CA LEU A 295 10.63 -24.90 24.61
C LEU A 295 10.89 -26.19 23.81
N ALA A 296 12.16 -26.53 23.57
CA ALA A 296 12.55 -27.74 22.83
C ALA A 296 12.52 -29.03 23.67
N GLU A 297 12.02 -28.97 24.92
CA GLU A 297 11.78 -30.13 25.79
C GLU A 297 10.76 -31.13 25.22
#